data_AF-A0A972URI0-F1
#
_entry.id   AF-A0A972URI0-F1
#
_cell.length_a   1.000
_cell.length_b   1.000
_cell.length_c   1.000
_cell.angle_alpha   90.00
_cell.angle_beta   90.00
_cell.angle_gamma   90.00
#
_symmetry.space_group_name_H-M   'P 1'
#
loop_
_entity.id
_entity.type
_entity.pdbx_description
1 polymer ?
#
loop_
_entity_poly.entity_id
_entity_poly.type
_entity_poly.pdbx_seq_one_letter_code
_entity_poly.pdbx_strand_id
1 'polypeptide(L)' 'TQDIRIRNRLTQGYLMKQALMAIDELYSVTGATGINLGNRVERAWRDLHAMSHHITLNWNIVGTMCGQHLLGLEPKGHY' A
#
# COMPACT_ATOMS: atom_id res chain seq x y z
N THR A 1 2.08 11.38 -20.61
CA THR A 1 3.31 12.09 -20.19
C THR A 1 3.93 11.36 -19.00
N GLN A 2 5.20 11.62 -18.70
CA GLN A 2 5.90 11.05 -17.54
C GLN A 2 5.19 11.37 -16.22
N ASP A 3 4.70 12.60 -16.07
CA ASP A 3 3.97 13.05 -14.88
C ASP A 3 2.73 12.21 -14.57
N ILE A 4 1.94 11.87 -15.60
CA ILE A 4 0.74 11.04 -15.42
C ILE A 4 1.11 9.65 -14.91
N ARG A 5 2.20 9.05 -15.41
CA ARG A 5 2.65 7.71 -14.99
C ARG A 5 3.08 7.71 -13.52
N ILE A 6 3.86 8.72 -13.12
CA ILE A 6 4.33 8.89 -11.73
C ILE A 6 3.15 9.14 -10.80
N ARG A 7 2.23 10.03 -11.18
CA ARG A 7 1.01 10.31 -10.40
C ARG A 7 0.15 9.06 -10.22
N ASN A 8 -0.05 8.29 -11.29
CA ASN A 8 -0.82 7.04 -11.23
C ASN A 8 -0.15 6.04 -10.29
N ARG A 9 1.18 5.91 -10.36
CA ARG A 9 1.92 5.02 -9.46
C ARG A 9 1.83 5.48 -8.01
N LEU A 10 2.01 6.77 -7.73
CA LEU A 10 1.82 7.33 -6.39
C LEU A 10 0.42 7.02 -5.86
N THR A 11 -0.60 7.20 -6.69
CA THR A 11 -2.00 6.93 -6.32
C THR A 11 -2.20 5.48 -5.92
N GLN A 12 -1.66 4.52 -6.69
CA GLN A 12 -1.72 3.09 -6.36
C GLN A 12 -1.07 2.77 -5.00
N GLY A 13 0.14 3.30 -4.75
CA GLY A 13 0.84 3.11 -3.48
C GLY A 13 0.10 3.76 -2.30
N TYR A 14 -0.49 4.95 -2.52
CA TYR A 14 -1.28 5.63 -1.49
C TYR A 14 -2.56 4.86 -1.15
N LEU A 15 -3.27 4.32 -2.16
CA LEU A 15 -4.42 3.47 -1.95
C LEU A 15 -4.07 2.23 -1.13
N MET A 16 -2.94 1.57 -1.41
CA MET A 16 -2.48 0.43 -0.61
C MET A 16 -2.19 0.83 0.84
N LYS A 17 -1.54 1.99 1.06
CA LYS A 17 -1.33 2.53 2.42
C LYS A 17 -2.65 2.75 3.16
N GLN A 18 -3.66 3.35 2.49
CA GLN A 18 -4.97 3.57 3.10
C GLN A 18 -5.70 2.25 3.39
N ALA A 19 -5.60 1.26 2.49
CA ALA A 19 -6.20 -0.06 2.70
C ALA A 19 -5.60 -0.78 3.90
N LEU A 20 -4.28 -0.69 4.10
CA LEU A 20 -3.60 -1.22 5.29
C LEU A 20 -4.12 -0.57 6.58
N MET A 21 -4.18 0.76 6.62
CA MET A 21 -4.70 1.48 7.80
C MET A 21 -6.14 1.04 8.12
N ALA A 22 -7.00 0.95 7.11
CA ALA A 22 -8.39 0.55 7.29
C ALA A 22 -8.55 -0.91 7.78
N ILE A 23 -7.76 -1.85 7.24
CA ILE A 23 -7.84 -3.25 7.69
C ILE A 23 -7.24 -3.46 9.07
N ASP A 24 -6.21 -2.69 9.45
CA ASP A 24 -5.66 -2.70 10.81
C ASP A 24 -6.67 -2.18 11.83
N GLU A 25 -7.37 -1.08 11.51
CA GLU A 25 -8.47 -0.58 12.34
C GLU A 25 -9.57 -1.62 12.50
N LEU A 26 -10.01 -2.27 11.40
CA LEU A 26 -11.03 -3.32 11.46
C LEU A 26 -10.56 -4.55 12.26
N TYR A 27 -9.31 -4.99 12.06
CA TYR A 27 -8.74 -6.11 12.78
C TYR A 27 -8.65 -5.82 14.29
N SER A 28 -8.29 -4.59 14.68
CA SER A 28 -8.16 -4.17 16.08
C SER A 28 -9.47 -4.31 16.88
N VAL A 29 -10.62 -4.17 16.23
CA VAL A 29 -11.95 -4.26 16.87
C VAL A 29 -12.64 -5.63 16.68
N THR A 30 -12.03 -6.57 15.96
CA THR A 30 -12.62 -7.90 15.70
C THR A 30 -12.59 -8.81 16.93
N GLY A 31 -11.75 -8.49 17.92
CA GLY A 31 -11.57 -9.28 19.13
C GLY A 31 -10.88 -10.63 18.87
N ALA A 32 -10.81 -11.48 19.89
CA ALA A 32 -10.04 -12.73 19.84
C ALA A 32 -10.47 -13.67 18.69
N THR A 33 -11.72 -13.62 18.25
CA THR A 33 -12.19 -14.44 17.12
C THR A 33 -11.59 -14.04 15.77
N GLY A 34 -10.94 -12.88 15.70
CA GLY A 34 -10.22 -12.39 14.53
C GLY A 34 -9.01 -13.24 14.12
N ILE A 35 -8.51 -14.11 15.01
CA ILE A 35 -7.39 -15.02 14.71
C ILE A 35 -7.85 -16.36 14.12
N ASN A 36 -9.14 -16.68 14.23
CA ASN A 36 -9.66 -18.00 13.85
C ASN A 36 -9.72 -18.14 12.34
N LEU A 37 -9.19 -19.25 11.81
CA LEU A 37 -9.34 -19.59 10.39
C LEU A 37 -10.82 -19.70 10.01
N GLY A 38 -11.23 -18.89 9.03
CA GLY A 38 -12.62 -18.78 8.56
C GLY A 38 -13.24 -17.42 8.85
N ASN A 39 -12.62 -16.59 9.68
CA ASN A 39 -13.00 -15.20 9.86
C ASN A 39 -12.53 -14.37 8.66
N ARG A 40 -13.48 -13.74 7.96
CA ARG A 40 -13.17 -12.94 6.75
C ARG A 40 -12.16 -11.83 7.01
N VAL A 41 -12.14 -11.26 8.22
CA VAL A 41 -11.19 -10.20 8.60
C VAL A 41 -9.76 -10.75 8.69
N GLU A 42 -9.56 -11.97 9.21
CA GLU A 42 -8.23 -12.59 9.29
C GLU A 42 -7.61 -12.75 7.91
N ARG A 43 -8.41 -13.21 6.95
CA ARG A 43 -7.97 -13.38 5.57
C ARG A 43 -7.63 -12.04 4.92
N ALA A 44 -8.55 -11.08 4.98
CA ALA A 44 -8.35 -9.76 4.40
C ALA A 44 -7.12 -9.05 4.98
N TRP A 45 -6.91 -9.14 6.30
CA TRP A 45 -5.75 -8.58 6.98
C TRP A 45 -4.44 -9.17 6.47
N ARG A 46 -4.32 -10.51 6.44
CA ARG A 46 -3.11 -11.19 5.92
C ARG A 46 -2.87 -10.87 4.44
N ASP A 47 -3.91 -10.89 3.63
CA ASP A 47 -3.79 -10.70 2.18
C ASP A 47 -3.35 -9.26 1.84
N LEU A 48 -3.90 -8.24 2.51
CA LEU A 48 -3.48 -6.84 2.32
C LEU A 48 -2.05 -6.59 2.82
N HIS A 49 -1.65 -7.18 3.96
CA HIS A 49 -0.28 -7.11 4.44
C HIS A 49 0.71 -7.73 3.43
N ALA A 50 0.40 -8.91 2.89
CA ALA A 50 1.22 -9.54 1.86
C ALA A 50 1.32 -8.66 0.59
N MET A 51 0.21 -8.11 0.11
CA MET A 51 0.18 -7.23 -1.07
C MET A 51 0.97 -5.93 -0.87
N SER A 52 1.04 -5.41 0.36
CA SER A 52 1.80 -4.19 0.66
C SER A 52 3.31 -4.32 0.45
N HIS A 53 3.83 -5.55 0.45
CA HIS A 53 5.22 -5.86 0.14
C HIS A 53 5.50 -5.96 -1.35
N HIS A 54 4.47 -5.91 -2.21
CA HIS A 54 4.67 -5.86 -3.65
C HIS A 54 5.37 -4.56 -4.03
N ILE A 55 6.50 -4.65 -4.75
CA ILE A 55 7.40 -3.52 -5.05
C ILE A 55 6.68 -2.30 -5.66
N THR A 56 5.63 -2.55 -6.44
CA THR A 56 4.86 -1.48 -7.11
C THR A 56 3.81 -0.82 -6.21
N LEU A 57 3.53 -1.37 -5.03
CA LEU A 57 2.50 -0.91 -4.09
C LEU A 57 3.09 -0.46 -2.75
N ASN A 58 4.36 -0.79 -2.48
CA ASN A 58 5.04 -0.36 -1.28
C ASN A 58 5.15 1.18 -1.21
N TRP A 59 4.55 1.76 -0.17
CA TRP A 59 4.47 3.21 0.00
C TRP A 59 5.84 3.89 0.08
N ASN A 60 6.80 3.28 0.78
CA ASN A 60 8.12 3.88 0.97
C ASN A 60 8.90 3.93 -0.35
N ILE A 61 8.80 2.87 -1.18
CA ILE A 61 9.45 2.80 -2.49
C ILE A 61 8.81 3.82 -3.45
N VAL A 62 7.49 3.74 -3.63
CA VAL A 62 6.75 4.58 -4.58
C VAL A 62 6.77 6.05 -4.17
N GLY A 63 6.60 6.34 -2.88
CA GLY A 63 6.63 7.70 -2.35
C GLY A 63 8.00 8.36 -2.54
N THR A 64 9.09 7.62 -2.30
CA THR A 64 10.44 8.13 -2.51
C THR A 64 10.72 8.42 -3.99
N MET A 65 10.33 7.51 -4.88
CA MET A 65 10.46 7.67 -6.33
C MET A 65 9.68 8.89 -6.83
N CYS A 66 8.45 9.10 -6.35
CA CYS A 66 7.67 10.28 -6.72
C CYS A 66 8.28 11.56 -6.12
N GLY A 67 8.80 11.50 -4.90
CA GLY A 67 9.49 12.63 -4.27
C GLY A 67 10.72 13.09 -5.06
N GLN A 68 11.50 12.16 -5.61
CA GLN A 68 12.61 12.47 -6.52
C GLN A 68 12.13 13.31 -7.71
N HIS A 69 11.07 12.87 -8.39
CA HIS A 69 10.48 13.60 -9.52
C HIS A 69 10.06 15.02 -9.15
N LEU A 70 9.33 15.17 -8.04
CA LEU A 70 8.83 16.47 -7.59
C LEU A 70 9.94 17.45 -7.19
N LEU A 71 11.09 16.93 -6.79
CA LEU A 71 12.29 17.72 -6.46
C LEU A 71 13.21 17.96 -7.66
N GLY A 72 12.81 17.54 -8.88
CA GLY A 72 13.62 17.69 -10.09
C GLY A 72 14.77 16.69 -10.22
N LEU A 73 14.75 15.60 -9.46
CA LEU A 73 15.71 14.50 -9.56
C LEU A 73 15.20 13.40 -10.49
N GLU A 74 16.12 12.64 -11.09
CA GLU A 74 15.77 11.48 -11.90
C GLU A 74 15.08 10.41 -11.03
N PRO A 75 13.83 10.00 -11.34
CA PRO A 75 13.08 9.07 -10.50
C PRO A 75 13.62 7.63 -10.63
N LYS A 76 14.00 7.02 -9.51
CA LYS A 76 14.51 5.66 -9.46
C LYS A 76 13.40 4.68 -9.08
N GLY A 77 12.98 3.86 -10.04
CA GLY A 77 12.00 2.80 -9.82
C GLY A 77 11.21 2.48 -11.08
N HIS A 78 10.39 1.43 -11.01
CA HIS A 78 9.46 1.12 -12.09
C HIS A 78 8.16 1.91 -11.88
N TYR A 79 7.80 2.74 -12.85
CA TYR A 79 6.52 3.47 -12.93
C TYR A 79 6.16 3.63 -14.40
#